data_AF-A0AB36RJ14-F1
#
_entry.id   AF-A0AB36RJ14-F1
#
_cell.length_a   1.000
_cell.length_b   1.000
_cell.length_c   1.000
_cell.angle_alpha   90.00
_cell.angle_beta   90.00
_cell.angle_gamma   90.00
#
_symmetry.space_group_name_H-M   'P 1'
#
loop_
_entity.id
_entity.type
_entity.pdbx_description
1 polymer ?
#
loop_
_entity_poly.entity_id
_entity_poly.type
_entity_poly.pdbx_seq_one_letter_code
_entity_poly.pdbx_strand_id
1 'polypeptide(L)'
;MKLPWQKSEQQSEQRAEGGSTAISAAEIGGASGGDEGASISDAHDEPKYPKGYTPPKGRPTPKRHDQEVKRGVVRDPEKMTQAQRAQKNKELKASMSKEEWKAYKKEQRAENRRANKEIQARIDAGDEHYLMDRDKGEVRRYARDWVDARRFFNNYVMPVALVLVVVLFIGTWLPEVSAVLSGLTMLFILAIFIEAFVIGKRVNNAVRAKFPGTTETGFGLGMYAFSRASQPRNWRSPKPQVSIGEKV
;
A
#
# COMPACT_ATOMS: atom_id res chain seq x y z
N MET A 1 5.06 27.45 31.98
CA MET A 1 4.49 26.48 31.00
C MET A 1 5.56 25.43 30.73
N LYS A 2 5.28 24.15 31.02
CA LYS A 2 6.27 23.05 30.95
C LYS A 2 6.12 22.35 29.59
N LEU A 3 7.22 22.18 28.85
CA LEU A 3 7.24 21.68 27.48
C LEU A 3 7.16 20.13 27.44
N PRO A 4 6.52 19.54 26.40
CA PRO A 4 6.07 18.13 26.40
C PRO A 4 7.16 17.06 26.35
N TRP A 5 8.45 17.42 26.36
CA TRP A 5 9.57 16.46 26.36
C TRP A 5 10.38 16.43 27.67
N GLN A 6 10.06 17.28 28.64
CA GLN A 6 10.71 17.23 29.96
C GLN A 6 9.92 16.33 30.90
N LYS A 7 10.37 15.08 31.06
CA LYS A 7 9.84 14.15 32.07
C LYS A 7 10.23 14.61 33.47
N SER A 8 9.27 14.60 34.39
CA SER A 8 9.51 14.86 35.81
C SER A 8 10.14 13.65 36.49
N GLU A 9 11.09 13.87 37.40
CA GLU A 9 11.85 12.85 38.15
C GLU A 9 10.94 11.83 38.88
N GLN A 10 9.73 12.23 39.26
CA GLN A 10 8.73 11.33 39.85
C GLN A 10 8.24 10.21 38.91
N GLN A 11 8.30 10.41 37.58
CA GLN A 11 7.88 9.41 36.59
C GLN A 11 8.98 8.37 36.30
N SER A 12 10.25 8.69 36.61
CA SER A 12 11.35 7.72 36.57
C SER A 12 11.32 6.75 37.75
N GLU A 13 10.95 7.21 38.94
CA GLU A 13 10.89 6.36 40.15
C GLU A 13 9.72 5.36 40.07
N GLN A 14 8.53 5.78 39.62
CA GLN A 14 7.40 4.84 39.44
C GLN A 14 7.63 3.79 38.35
N ARG A 15 8.48 4.05 37.34
CA ARG A 15 8.81 3.06 36.31
C ARG A 15 9.88 2.07 36.77
N ALA A 16 10.66 2.41 37.80
CA ALA A 16 11.63 1.51 38.41
C ALA A 16 10.95 0.47 39.34
N GLU A 17 9.79 0.80 39.93
CA GLU A 17 9.08 -0.09 40.86
C GLU A 17 8.00 -0.97 40.17
N GLY A 18 7.47 -0.57 39.02
CA GLY A 18 6.30 -1.22 38.40
C GLY A 18 6.57 -2.30 37.33
N GLY A 19 7.76 -2.91 37.30
CA GLY A 19 8.23 -3.67 36.14
C GLY A 19 8.69 -5.10 36.38
N SER A 20 8.12 -5.83 37.34
CA SER A 20 8.37 -7.27 37.49
C SER A 20 7.08 -8.07 37.30
N THR A 21 6.92 -8.68 36.13
CA THR A 21 6.00 -9.80 35.93
C THR A 21 6.80 -10.99 35.44
N ALA A 22 7.29 -11.76 36.42
CA ALA A 22 7.69 -13.14 36.20
C ALA A 22 6.42 -13.92 35.81
N ILE A 23 6.38 -14.42 34.58
CA ILE A 23 5.40 -15.43 34.19
C ILE A 23 6.01 -16.78 34.54
N SER A 24 5.55 -17.32 35.66
CA SER A 24 5.76 -18.69 36.12
C SER A 24 5.10 -19.67 35.15
N ALA A 25 5.92 -20.51 34.50
CA ALA A 25 5.46 -21.70 33.80
C ALA A 25 5.26 -22.82 34.82
N ALA A 26 4.04 -22.98 35.31
CA ALA A 26 3.56 -24.16 36.00
C ALA A 26 2.12 -24.41 35.55
N GLU A 27 1.75 -25.69 35.43
CA GLU A 27 0.43 -26.23 35.07
C GLU A 27 0.13 -26.42 33.57
N ILE A 28 0.80 -27.41 32.98
CA ILE A 28 0.09 -28.39 32.14
C ILE A 28 0.47 -29.77 32.66
N GLY A 29 -0.50 -30.46 33.25
CA GLY A 29 -0.31 -31.78 33.86
C GLY A 29 -0.44 -32.94 32.86
N GLY A 30 0.24 -34.03 33.22
CA GLY A 30 -0.28 -35.39 33.10
C GLY A 30 0.22 -36.21 31.92
N ALA A 31 1.13 -37.17 32.17
CA ALA A 31 0.93 -38.61 31.92
C ALA A 31 2.21 -39.43 32.10
N SER A 32 2.09 -40.55 32.82
CA SER A 32 2.98 -41.75 32.88
C SER A 32 4.41 -41.51 33.40
N GLY A 33 5.03 -42.36 34.21
CA GLY A 33 4.84 -43.73 34.65
C GLY A 33 6.19 -44.10 35.29
N GLY A 34 6.19 -44.78 36.43
CA GLY A 34 7.41 -44.97 37.23
C GLY A 34 8.50 -45.79 36.55
N ASP A 35 9.75 -45.60 36.97
CA ASP A 35 10.62 -46.70 37.37
C ASP A 35 11.83 -46.17 38.17
N GLU A 36 12.36 -47.05 39.00
CA GLU A 36 13.38 -46.84 40.02
C GLU A 36 14.81 -46.64 39.47
N GLY A 37 15.63 -45.98 40.29
CA GLY A 37 17.03 -46.36 40.54
C GLY A 37 18.04 -46.33 39.37
N ALA A 38 18.96 -45.37 39.42
CA ALA A 38 20.42 -45.63 39.49
C ALA A 38 21.20 -44.34 39.34
N SER A 39 21.68 -43.82 40.47
CA SER A 39 22.77 -42.85 40.53
C SER A 39 24.09 -43.54 40.16
N ILE A 40 24.68 -43.17 39.02
CA ILE A 40 26.13 -43.22 38.85
C ILE A 40 26.57 -41.86 38.32
N SER A 41 27.13 -41.11 39.26
CA SER A 41 27.97 -39.95 39.02
C SER A 41 29.24 -40.38 38.30
N ASP A 42 29.52 -39.81 37.14
CA ASP A 42 30.90 -39.53 36.76
C ASP A 42 31.01 -38.07 36.32
N ALA A 43 31.87 -37.37 37.05
CA ALA A 43 32.06 -35.94 36.99
C ALA A 43 32.88 -35.58 35.73
N HIS A 44 32.27 -34.80 34.84
CA HIS A 44 33.02 -33.94 33.94
C HIS A 44 33.02 -32.53 34.53
N ASP A 45 34.23 -32.07 34.84
CA ASP A 45 34.57 -30.72 35.31
C ASP A 45 33.95 -29.66 34.38
N GLU A 46 32.90 -28.97 34.82
CA GLU A 46 32.37 -27.81 34.11
C GLU A 46 33.13 -26.55 34.55
N PRO A 47 33.77 -25.81 33.61
CA PRO A 47 34.42 -24.56 33.95
C PRO A 47 33.38 -23.51 34.42
N LYS A 48 33.55 -23.01 35.65
CA LYS A 48 32.73 -21.92 36.20
C LYS A 48 32.96 -20.63 35.43
N TYR A 49 32.02 -20.26 34.57
CA TYR A 49 32.03 -18.98 33.87
C TYR A 49 31.44 -17.84 34.74
N PRO A 50 31.93 -16.60 34.60
CA PRO A 50 31.44 -15.45 35.37
C PRO A 50 29.98 -15.13 35.04
N LYS A 51 29.26 -14.54 36.02
CA LYS A 51 27.85 -14.17 35.88
C LYS A 51 27.70 -13.13 34.76
N GLY A 52 27.07 -13.52 33.65
CA GLY A 52 26.97 -12.72 32.41
C GLY A 52 27.73 -13.30 31.21
N TYR A 53 28.45 -14.41 31.37
CA TYR A 53 29.08 -15.11 30.25
C TYR A 53 28.02 -15.79 29.38
N THR A 54 27.80 -15.24 28.19
CA THR A 54 27.09 -15.94 27.12
C THR A 54 28.13 -16.58 26.20
N PRO A 55 28.10 -17.92 26.01
CA PRO A 55 28.99 -18.60 25.09
C PRO A 55 28.91 -17.97 23.69
N PRO A 56 30.03 -17.87 22.95
CA PRO A 56 30.00 -17.37 21.59
C PRO A 56 29.04 -18.25 20.79
N LYS A 57 28.00 -17.63 20.20
CA LYS A 57 27.11 -18.31 19.27
C LYS A 57 28.00 -18.83 18.15
N GLY A 58 28.25 -20.14 18.10
CA GLY A 58 29.17 -20.82 17.18
C GLY A 58 28.76 -20.74 15.70
N ARG A 59 27.95 -19.73 15.33
CA ARG A 59 27.56 -19.37 13.98
C ARG A 59 27.70 -17.85 13.84
N PRO A 60 28.34 -17.36 12.76
CA PRO A 60 28.37 -15.93 12.47
C PRO A 60 26.96 -15.36 12.50
N THR A 61 26.74 -14.26 13.24
CA THR A 61 25.46 -13.55 13.25
C THR A 61 25.13 -13.15 11.80
N PRO A 62 24.00 -13.61 11.21
CA PRO A 62 23.73 -13.34 9.80
C PRO A 62 23.67 -11.84 9.55
N LYS A 63 24.33 -11.38 8.49
CA LYS A 63 24.39 -9.96 8.16
C LYS A 63 22.97 -9.44 7.95
N ARG A 64 22.71 -8.22 8.45
CA ARG A 64 21.39 -7.58 8.35
C ARG A 64 20.83 -7.59 6.92
N HIS A 65 21.70 -7.35 5.93
CA HIS A 65 21.32 -7.36 4.52
C HIS A 65 20.79 -8.73 4.06
N ASP A 66 21.47 -9.82 4.40
CA ASP A 66 21.05 -11.17 4.01
C ASP A 66 19.71 -11.55 4.67
N GLN A 67 19.48 -11.08 5.90
CA GLN A 67 18.20 -11.23 6.58
C GLN A 67 17.08 -10.39 5.94
N GLU A 68 17.39 -9.17 5.48
CA GLU A 68 16.45 -8.30 4.78
C GLU A 68 16.09 -8.82 3.37
N VAL A 69 17.05 -9.44 2.67
CA VAL A 69 16.81 -10.16 1.41
C VAL A 69 15.94 -11.39 1.66
N LYS A 70 16.28 -12.20 2.68
CA LYS A 70 15.49 -13.39 3.04
C LYS A 70 14.07 -13.05 3.52
N ARG A 71 13.89 -11.90 4.18
CA ARG A 71 12.56 -11.37 4.56
C ARG A 71 11.81 -10.73 3.37
N GLY A 72 12.41 -10.64 2.19
CA GLY A 72 11.81 -10.03 1.00
C GLY A 72 11.67 -8.51 1.07
N VAL A 73 12.31 -7.85 2.05
CA VAL A 73 12.34 -6.38 2.17
C VAL A 73 13.18 -5.79 1.03
N VAL A 74 14.29 -6.45 0.71
CA VAL A 74 15.08 -6.17 -0.48
C VAL A 74 14.56 -7.05 -1.61
N ARG A 75 13.77 -6.46 -2.51
CA ARG A 75 13.15 -7.14 -3.66
C ARG A 75 14.15 -7.61 -4.72
N ASP A 76 15.31 -6.98 -4.80
CA ASP A 76 16.34 -7.28 -5.78
C ASP A 76 17.73 -7.14 -5.12
N PRO A 77 18.34 -8.26 -4.70
CA PRO A 77 19.63 -8.24 -4.01
C PRO A 77 20.80 -7.88 -4.93
N GLU A 78 20.64 -8.00 -6.25
CA GLU A 78 21.69 -7.71 -7.24
C GLU A 78 21.63 -6.25 -7.74
N LYS A 79 20.58 -5.52 -7.36
CA LYS A 79 20.40 -4.14 -7.76
C LYS A 79 21.51 -3.26 -7.22
N MET A 80 22.30 -2.66 -8.12
CA MET A 80 23.33 -1.69 -7.75
C MET A 80 22.77 -0.60 -6.83
N THR A 81 23.47 -0.36 -5.73
CA THR A 81 23.09 0.70 -4.79
C THR A 81 23.23 2.07 -5.47
N GLN A 82 22.48 3.08 -5.01
CA GLN A 82 22.56 4.44 -5.56
C GLN A 82 24.00 5.00 -5.55
N ALA A 83 24.80 4.69 -4.51
CA ALA A 83 26.21 5.06 -4.41
C ALA A 83 27.07 4.39 -5.50
N GLN A 84 26.90 3.09 -5.71
CA GLN A 84 27.61 2.32 -6.75
C GLN A 84 27.23 2.81 -8.16
N ARG A 85 25.94 3.11 -8.39
CA ARG A 85 25.49 3.71 -9.66
C ARG A 85 26.09 5.09 -9.90
N ALA A 86 26.23 5.89 -8.84
CA ALA A 86 26.86 7.21 -8.93
C ALA A 86 28.35 7.11 -9.24
N GLN A 87 29.07 6.18 -8.61
CA GLN A 87 30.48 5.88 -8.89
C GLN A 87 30.66 5.43 -10.34
N LYS A 88 29.90 4.42 -10.80
CA LYS A 88 29.90 3.96 -12.20
C LYS A 88 29.62 5.09 -13.19
N ASN A 89 28.66 5.97 -12.89
CA ASN A 89 28.37 7.11 -13.73
C ASN A 89 29.51 8.15 -13.75
N LYS A 90 30.24 8.33 -12.65
CA LYS A 90 31.41 9.22 -12.60
C LYS A 90 32.57 8.64 -13.42
N GLU A 91 32.82 7.34 -13.28
CA GLU A 91 33.82 6.61 -14.06
C GLU A 91 33.53 6.67 -15.56
N LEU A 92 32.29 6.34 -15.97
CA LEU A 92 31.85 6.43 -17.36
C LEU A 92 31.97 7.87 -17.93
N LYS A 93 31.67 8.88 -17.11
CA LYS A 93 31.84 10.28 -17.50
C LYS A 93 33.31 10.67 -17.66
N ALA A 94 34.20 10.10 -16.85
CA ALA A 94 35.64 10.35 -16.92
C ALA A 94 36.30 9.63 -18.11
N SER A 95 35.78 8.47 -18.52
CA SER A 95 36.30 7.68 -19.65
C SER A 95 35.86 8.16 -21.03
N MET A 96 34.91 9.09 -21.12
CA MET A 96 34.26 9.50 -22.37
C MET A 96 34.40 11.00 -22.62
N SER A 97 34.37 11.42 -23.89
CA SER A 97 34.28 12.84 -24.23
C SER A 97 32.91 13.43 -23.84
N LYS A 98 32.83 14.76 -23.76
CA LYS A 98 31.60 15.47 -23.37
C LYS A 98 30.43 15.19 -24.34
N GLU A 99 30.71 15.00 -25.62
CA GLU A 99 29.71 14.71 -26.64
C GLU A 99 29.20 13.27 -26.56
N GLU A 100 30.11 12.31 -26.41
CA GLU A 100 29.77 10.89 -26.20
C GLU A 100 28.97 10.71 -24.91
N TRP A 101 29.32 11.41 -23.83
CA TRP A 101 28.56 11.37 -22.58
C TRP A 101 27.13 11.90 -22.77
N LYS A 102 26.96 12.97 -23.55
CA LYS A 102 25.64 13.53 -23.87
C LYS A 102 24.83 12.54 -24.71
N ALA A 103 25.44 11.89 -25.69
CA ALA A 103 24.82 10.85 -26.51
C ALA A 103 24.37 9.65 -25.67
N TYR A 104 25.27 9.11 -24.84
CA TYR A 104 24.97 8.01 -23.91
C TYR A 104 23.82 8.35 -22.95
N LYS A 105 23.81 9.54 -22.35
CA LYS A 105 22.69 9.96 -21.48
C LYS A 105 21.39 10.13 -22.26
N LYS A 106 21.44 10.53 -23.53
CA LYS A 106 20.25 10.63 -24.39
C LYS A 106 19.69 9.25 -24.70
N GLU A 107 20.56 8.29 -25.02
CA GLU A 107 20.20 6.90 -25.27
C GLU A 107 19.62 6.22 -24.02
N GLN A 108 20.31 6.32 -22.88
CA GLN A 108 19.81 5.81 -21.59
C GLN A 108 18.43 6.39 -21.23
N ARG A 109 18.21 7.69 -21.48
CA ARG A 109 16.88 8.30 -21.29
C ARG A 109 15.86 7.75 -22.28
N ALA A 110 16.27 7.47 -23.52
CA ALA A 110 15.38 6.89 -24.53
C ALA A 110 14.99 5.46 -24.18
N GLU A 111 15.95 4.63 -23.75
CA GLU A 111 15.73 3.27 -23.26
C GLU A 111 14.80 3.25 -22.06
N ASN A 112 15.08 4.07 -21.03
CA ASN A 112 14.18 4.19 -19.88
C ASN A 112 12.77 4.63 -20.27
N ARG A 113 12.64 5.53 -21.25
CA ARG A 113 11.32 5.91 -21.78
C ARG A 113 10.63 4.75 -22.50
N ARG A 114 11.36 3.91 -23.24
CA ARG A 114 10.81 2.72 -23.91
C ARG A 114 10.32 1.70 -22.87
N ALA A 115 11.17 1.34 -21.91
CA ALA A 115 10.82 0.44 -20.82
C ALA A 115 9.59 0.93 -20.03
N ASN A 116 9.54 2.22 -19.67
CA ASN A 116 8.38 2.79 -18.97
C ASN A 116 7.11 2.76 -19.82
N LYS A 117 7.22 3.00 -21.13
CA LYS A 117 6.08 2.92 -22.05
C LYS A 117 5.56 1.50 -22.19
N GLU A 118 6.44 0.51 -22.23
CA GLU A 118 6.07 -0.90 -22.28
C GLU A 118 5.32 -1.32 -21.01
N ILE A 119 5.86 -0.96 -19.83
CA ILE A 119 5.17 -1.21 -18.55
C ILE A 119 3.81 -0.51 -18.52
N GLN A 120 3.75 0.77 -18.90
CA GLN A 120 2.48 1.49 -18.95
C GLN A 120 1.50 0.85 -19.93
N ALA A 121 1.97 0.39 -21.09
CA ALA A 121 1.14 -0.32 -22.06
C ALA A 121 0.59 -1.63 -21.50
N ARG A 122 1.37 -2.38 -20.70
CA ARG A 122 0.91 -3.60 -20.01
C ARG A 122 -0.15 -3.30 -18.94
N ILE A 123 0.06 -2.25 -18.15
CA ILE A 123 -0.93 -1.77 -17.17
C ILE A 123 -2.20 -1.32 -17.89
N ASP A 124 -2.06 -0.56 -18.97
CA ASP A 124 -3.17 -0.07 -19.79
C ASP A 124 -3.96 -1.21 -20.44
N ALA A 125 -3.26 -2.26 -20.90
CA ALA A 125 -3.87 -3.49 -21.44
C ALA A 125 -4.57 -4.32 -20.35
N GLY A 126 -4.34 -4.03 -19.08
CA GLY A 126 -4.96 -4.74 -17.96
C GLY A 126 -4.30 -6.09 -17.63
N ASP A 127 -3.02 -6.29 -17.98
CA ASP A 127 -2.27 -7.50 -17.66
C ASP A 127 -2.13 -7.69 -16.14
N GLU A 128 -2.74 -8.76 -15.60
CA GLU A 128 -2.89 -8.99 -14.16
C GLU A 128 -1.55 -9.02 -13.40
N HIS A 129 -0.44 -9.36 -14.08
CA HIS A 129 0.90 -9.40 -13.47
C HIS A 129 1.42 -8.00 -13.11
N TYR A 130 1.02 -6.99 -13.88
CA TYR A 130 1.48 -5.60 -13.73
C TYR A 130 0.47 -4.73 -12.95
N LEU A 131 -0.72 -5.25 -12.68
CA LEU A 131 -1.72 -4.55 -11.89
C LEU A 131 -1.36 -4.50 -10.40
N MET A 132 -1.93 -3.53 -9.70
CA MET A 132 -1.90 -3.50 -8.24
C MET A 132 -2.84 -4.57 -7.68
N ASP A 133 -2.55 -5.08 -6.48
CA ASP A 133 -3.34 -6.16 -5.87
C ASP A 133 -4.84 -5.84 -5.71
N ARG A 134 -5.19 -4.55 -5.56
CA ARG A 134 -6.59 -4.06 -5.52
C ARG A 134 -7.34 -4.26 -6.85
N ASP A 135 -6.62 -4.23 -7.98
CA ASP A 135 -7.17 -4.22 -9.33
C ASP A 135 -7.12 -5.61 -10.00
N LYS A 136 -6.45 -6.58 -9.34
CA LYS A 136 -6.30 -7.98 -9.78
C LYS A 136 -7.56 -8.80 -9.50
N GLY A 137 -7.71 -9.89 -10.26
CA GLY A 137 -8.75 -10.88 -10.08
C GLY A 137 -9.98 -10.68 -10.97
N GLU A 138 -10.71 -11.77 -11.19
CA GLU A 138 -11.82 -11.83 -12.14
C GLU A 138 -13.01 -10.96 -11.73
N VAL A 139 -13.29 -10.90 -10.41
CA VAL A 139 -14.36 -10.07 -9.85
C VAL A 139 -14.06 -8.59 -10.07
N ARG A 140 -12.81 -8.17 -9.83
CA ARG A 140 -12.37 -6.78 -10.03
C ARG A 140 -12.36 -6.42 -11.51
N ARG A 141 -11.91 -7.33 -12.38
CA ARG A 141 -11.98 -7.17 -13.84
C ARG A 141 -13.43 -6.93 -14.29
N TYR A 142 -14.36 -7.78 -13.85
CA TYR A 142 -15.77 -7.59 -14.18
C TYR A 142 -16.35 -6.28 -13.63
N ALA A 143 -16.01 -5.90 -12.40
CA ALA A 143 -16.46 -4.63 -11.83
C ALA A 143 -15.91 -3.42 -12.60
N ARG A 144 -14.66 -3.48 -13.08
CA ARG A 144 -14.07 -2.45 -13.96
C ARG A 144 -14.86 -2.32 -15.25
N ASP A 145 -15.09 -3.42 -15.93
CA ASP A 145 -15.80 -3.45 -17.22
C ASP A 145 -17.26 -3.01 -17.06
N TRP A 146 -17.94 -3.43 -15.98
CA TRP A 146 -19.30 -3.01 -15.68
C TRP A 146 -19.43 -1.49 -15.49
N VAL A 147 -18.46 -0.88 -14.79
CA VAL A 147 -18.38 0.57 -14.61
C VAL A 147 -18.08 1.24 -15.95
N ASP A 148 -17.10 0.74 -16.68
CA ASP A 148 -16.64 1.37 -17.91
C ASP A 148 -17.67 1.32 -19.05
N ALA A 149 -18.56 0.32 -19.06
CA ALA A 149 -19.68 0.22 -20.00
C ALA A 149 -20.80 1.25 -19.75
N ARG A 150 -20.79 1.99 -18.62
CA ARG A 150 -21.89 2.87 -18.22
C ARG A 150 -21.49 4.34 -18.21
N ARG A 151 -22.48 5.21 -18.42
CA ARG A 151 -22.34 6.66 -18.21
C ARG A 151 -22.71 6.98 -16.78
N PHE A 152 -21.84 7.69 -16.08
CA PHE A 152 -22.08 8.19 -14.73
C PHE A 152 -22.07 9.69 -14.71
N PHE A 153 -22.86 10.25 -13.80
CA PHE A 153 -22.88 11.68 -13.55
C PHE A 153 -21.50 12.20 -13.09
N ASN A 154 -20.69 11.34 -12.46
CA ASN A 154 -19.42 11.77 -11.89
C ASN A 154 -18.38 12.29 -12.90
N ASN A 155 -18.51 11.99 -14.20
CA ASN A 155 -17.66 12.63 -15.21
C ASN A 155 -17.84 14.16 -15.25
N TYR A 156 -18.97 14.68 -14.79
CA TYR A 156 -19.25 16.11 -14.71
C TYR A 156 -18.81 16.75 -13.39
N VAL A 157 -18.32 15.98 -12.42
CA VAL A 157 -17.93 16.52 -11.11
C VAL A 157 -16.80 17.53 -11.24
N MET A 158 -15.81 17.29 -12.10
CA MET A 158 -14.71 18.25 -12.30
C MET A 158 -15.18 19.58 -12.92
N PRO A 159 -15.94 19.59 -14.04
CA PRO A 159 -16.56 20.82 -14.55
C PRO A 159 -17.48 21.51 -13.55
N VAL A 160 -18.32 20.75 -12.84
CA VAL A 160 -19.28 21.34 -11.90
C VAL A 160 -18.55 21.89 -10.67
N ALA A 161 -17.50 21.24 -10.17
CA ALA A 161 -16.68 21.77 -9.09
C ALA A 161 -16.08 23.14 -9.47
N LEU A 162 -15.65 23.32 -10.71
CA LEU A 162 -15.20 24.63 -11.20
C LEU A 162 -16.33 25.67 -11.18
N VAL A 163 -17.54 25.29 -11.62
CA VAL A 163 -18.73 26.16 -11.54
C VAL A 163 -19.06 26.52 -10.09
N LEU A 164 -18.97 25.57 -9.17
CA LEU A 164 -19.20 25.79 -7.73
C LEU A 164 -18.20 26.79 -7.14
N VAL A 165 -16.95 26.76 -7.57
CA VAL A 165 -15.94 27.75 -7.16
C VAL A 165 -16.34 29.15 -7.66
N VAL A 166 -16.78 29.28 -8.91
CA VAL A 166 -17.27 30.57 -9.45
C VAL A 166 -18.52 31.05 -8.70
N VAL A 167 -19.45 30.15 -8.42
CA VAL A 167 -20.66 30.38 -7.62
C VAL A 167 -20.30 30.91 -6.23
N LEU A 168 -19.27 30.35 -5.57
CA LEU A 168 -18.80 30.84 -4.28
C LEU A 168 -18.27 32.28 -4.38
N PHE A 169 -17.49 32.60 -5.41
CA PHE A 169 -17.03 33.97 -5.65
C PHE A 169 -18.20 34.93 -5.95
N ILE A 170 -19.26 34.50 -6.64
CA ILE A 170 -20.42 35.37 -6.88
C ILE A 170 -21.21 35.58 -5.58
N GLY A 171 -21.37 34.53 -4.77
CA GLY A 171 -22.10 34.60 -3.50
C GLY A 171 -21.45 35.51 -2.46
N THR A 172 -20.14 35.77 -2.54
CA THR A 172 -19.48 36.77 -1.69
C THR A 172 -19.75 38.21 -2.11
N TRP A 173 -20.02 38.46 -3.39
CA TRP A 173 -20.34 39.80 -3.91
C TRP A 173 -21.83 40.11 -3.85
N LEU A 174 -22.70 39.09 -3.93
CA LEU A 174 -24.16 39.22 -3.93
C LEU A 174 -24.78 38.31 -2.85
N PRO A 175 -24.96 38.80 -1.60
CA PRO A 175 -25.47 38.01 -0.49
C PRO A 175 -26.90 37.49 -0.70
N GLU A 176 -27.73 38.24 -1.44
CA GLU A 176 -29.14 37.90 -1.70
C GLU A 176 -29.30 36.60 -2.50
N VAL A 177 -28.37 36.30 -3.41
CA VAL A 177 -28.39 35.05 -4.20
C VAL A 177 -27.64 33.91 -3.50
N SER A 178 -26.83 34.21 -2.48
CA SER A 178 -25.97 33.24 -1.79
C SER A 178 -26.75 32.07 -1.17
N ALA A 179 -27.92 32.34 -0.59
CA ALA A 179 -28.77 31.30 -0.01
C ALA A 179 -29.27 30.28 -1.06
N VAL A 180 -29.69 30.77 -2.23
CA VAL A 180 -30.13 29.93 -3.35
C VAL A 180 -28.96 29.11 -3.90
N LEU A 181 -27.81 29.74 -4.11
CA LEU A 181 -26.58 29.10 -4.58
C LEU A 181 -26.08 28.02 -3.61
N SER A 182 -26.16 28.27 -2.30
CA SER A 182 -25.82 27.31 -1.25
C SER A 182 -26.78 26.11 -1.25
N GLY A 183 -28.08 26.35 -1.40
CA GLY A 183 -29.08 25.27 -1.53
C GLY A 183 -28.84 24.38 -2.76
N LEU A 184 -28.55 24.99 -3.92
CA LEU A 184 -28.20 24.26 -5.14
C LEU A 184 -26.92 23.42 -4.97
N THR A 185 -25.91 23.98 -4.31
CA THR A 185 -24.66 23.27 -3.99
C THR A 185 -24.92 22.06 -3.10
N MET A 186 -25.76 22.22 -2.06
CA MET A 186 -26.14 21.12 -1.17
C MET A 186 -26.90 20.00 -1.91
N LEU A 187 -27.85 20.36 -2.78
CA LEU A 187 -28.57 19.39 -3.62
C LEU A 187 -27.63 18.64 -4.55
N PHE A 188 -26.65 19.34 -5.15
CA PHE A 188 -25.64 18.72 -6.00
C PHE A 188 -24.75 17.73 -5.24
N ILE A 189 -24.28 18.11 -4.05
CA ILE A 189 -23.51 17.22 -3.17
C ILE A 189 -24.33 15.98 -2.82
N LEU A 190 -25.61 16.15 -2.44
CA LEU A 190 -26.51 15.04 -2.15
C LEU A 190 -26.69 14.11 -3.35
N ALA A 191 -26.80 14.65 -4.57
CA ALA A 191 -26.89 13.86 -5.79
C ALA A 191 -25.65 12.97 -6.01
N ILE A 192 -24.44 13.46 -5.70
CA ILE A 192 -23.21 12.66 -5.76
C ILE A 192 -23.24 11.50 -4.76
N PHE A 193 -23.71 11.75 -3.53
CA PHE A 193 -23.84 10.69 -2.51
C PHE A 193 -24.84 9.61 -2.93
N ILE A 194 -25.99 10.02 -3.49
CA ILE A 194 -26.99 9.08 -4.02
C ILE A 194 -26.39 8.25 -5.16
N GLU A 195 -25.68 8.88 -6.10
CA GLU A 195 -25.01 8.20 -7.21
C GLU A 195 -23.98 7.18 -6.69
N ALA A 196 -23.18 7.54 -5.68
CA ALA A 196 -22.22 6.63 -5.04
C ALA A 196 -22.89 5.38 -4.48
N PHE A 197 -24.01 5.56 -3.77
CA PHE A 197 -24.78 4.45 -3.20
C PHE A 197 -25.40 3.58 -4.30
N VAL A 198 -25.96 4.19 -5.35
CA VAL A 198 -26.56 3.48 -6.48
C VAL A 198 -25.51 2.66 -7.24
N ILE A 199 -24.34 3.24 -7.52
CA ILE A 199 -23.21 2.52 -8.16
C ILE A 199 -22.80 1.33 -7.30
N GLY A 200 -22.58 1.56 -6.00
CA GLY A 200 -22.18 0.51 -5.07
C GLY A 200 -23.19 -0.66 -5.05
N LYS A 201 -24.49 -0.36 -4.94
CA LYS A 201 -25.54 -1.39 -4.93
C LYS A 201 -25.62 -2.15 -6.26
N ARG A 202 -25.57 -1.45 -7.38
CA ARG A 202 -25.72 -2.06 -8.71
C ARG A 202 -24.54 -2.95 -9.09
N VAL A 203 -23.31 -2.52 -8.81
CA VAL A 203 -22.10 -3.33 -9.06
C VAL A 203 -22.12 -4.60 -8.23
N ASN A 204 -22.44 -4.47 -6.94
CA ASN A 204 -22.53 -5.63 -6.05
C ASN A 204 -23.58 -6.64 -6.52
N ASN A 205 -24.76 -6.17 -6.94
CA ASN A 205 -25.79 -7.04 -7.48
C ASN A 205 -25.36 -7.72 -8.78
N ALA A 206 -24.70 -6.99 -9.68
CA ALA A 206 -24.18 -7.56 -10.93
C ALA A 206 -23.09 -8.60 -10.68
N VAL A 207 -22.16 -8.33 -9.76
CA VAL A 207 -21.10 -9.28 -9.38
C VAL A 207 -21.70 -10.53 -8.74
N ARG A 208 -22.68 -10.39 -7.84
CA ARG A 208 -23.36 -11.54 -7.22
C ARG A 208 -24.12 -12.39 -8.23
N ALA A 209 -24.68 -11.77 -9.26
CA ALA A 209 -25.37 -12.50 -10.33
C ALA A 209 -24.39 -13.29 -11.22
N LYS A 210 -23.20 -12.75 -11.50
CA LYS A 210 -22.20 -13.38 -12.37
C LYS A 210 -21.29 -14.38 -11.65
N PHE A 211 -20.95 -14.10 -10.39
CA PHE A 211 -20.06 -14.90 -9.56
C PHE A 211 -20.78 -15.30 -8.26
N PRO A 212 -21.65 -16.32 -8.30
CA PRO A 212 -22.34 -16.79 -7.10
C PRO A 212 -21.33 -17.31 -6.07
N GLY A 213 -21.46 -16.90 -4.81
CA GLY A 213 -20.60 -17.36 -3.70
C GLY A 213 -19.27 -16.60 -3.52
N THR A 214 -19.01 -15.53 -4.29
CA THR A 214 -17.80 -14.71 -4.08
C THR A 214 -17.85 -13.92 -2.76
N THR A 215 -16.72 -13.91 -2.05
CA THR A 215 -16.50 -13.08 -0.86
C THR A 215 -16.11 -11.64 -1.20
N GLU A 216 -15.74 -11.36 -2.45
CA GLU A 216 -15.34 -10.03 -2.94
C GLU A 216 -16.54 -9.12 -3.26
N THR A 217 -17.50 -9.03 -2.34
CA THR A 217 -18.65 -8.13 -2.46
C THR A 217 -18.77 -7.21 -1.23
N GLY A 218 -19.71 -6.27 -1.28
CA GLY A 218 -19.99 -5.31 -0.22
C GLY A 218 -19.36 -3.94 -0.43
N PHE A 219 -19.05 -3.28 0.69
CA PHE A 219 -18.63 -1.87 0.70
C PHE A 219 -17.30 -1.65 -0.04
N GLY A 220 -16.31 -2.53 0.13
CA GLY A 220 -15.01 -2.40 -0.54
C GLY A 220 -15.08 -2.48 -2.07
N LEU A 221 -15.98 -3.30 -2.61
CA LEU A 221 -16.24 -3.37 -4.04
C LEU A 221 -17.01 -2.13 -4.54
N GLY A 222 -18.00 -1.67 -3.76
CA GLY A 222 -18.75 -0.46 -4.08
C GLY A 222 -17.89 0.80 -4.10
N MET A 223 -17.04 0.99 -3.09
CA MET A 223 -16.10 2.12 -3.02
C MET A 223 -15.06 2.07 -4.14
N TYR A 224 -14.59 0.88 -4.49
CA TYR A 224 -13.71 0.68 -5.64
C TYR A 224 -14.39 1.13 -6.94
N ALA A 225 -15.61 0.66 -7.18
CA ALA A 225 -16.36 1.01 -8.39
C ALA A 225 -16.70 2.50 -8.46
N PHE A 226 -17.08 3.11 -7.32
CA PHE A 226 -17.31 4.55 -7.23
C PHE A 226 -16.03 5.34 -7.54
N SER A 227 -14.89 4.98 -6.94
CA SER A 227 -13.60 5.63 -7.18
C SER A 227 -13.21 5.60 -8.66
N ARG A 228 -13.48 4.48 -9.35
CA ARG A 228 -13.26 4.35 -10.79
C ARG A 228 -14.25 5.20 -11.60
N ALA A 229 -15.54 5.17 -11.25
CA ALA A 229 -16.59 5.93 -11.91
C ALA A 229 -16.37 7.45 -11.84
N SER A 230 -15.78 7.92 -10.74
CA SER A 230 -15.48 9.35 -10.52
C SER A 230 -14.32 9.90 -11.33
N GLN A 231 -13.46 9.03 -11.86
CA GLN A 231 -12.39 9.45 -12.74
C GLN A 231 -12.92 9.57 -14.18
N PRO A 232 -12.55 10.64 -14.92
CA PRO A 232 -12.81 10.72 -16.35
C PRO A 232 -12.29 9.48 -17.06
N ARG A 233 -13.04 8.99 -18.06
CA ARG A 233 -12.74 7.73 -18.76
C ARG A 233 -11.30 7.66 -19.31
N ASN A 234 -10.74 8.79 -19.73
CA ASN A 234 -9.37 8.87 -20.26
C ASN A 234 -8.27 8.86 -19.20
N TRP A 235 -8.61 9.11 -17.92
CA TRP A 235 -7.66 9.13 -16.80
C TRP A 235 -7.71 7.86 -15.95
N ARG A 236 -8.61 6.93 -16.27
CA ARG A 236 -8.68 5.63 -15.58
C ARG A 236 -7.48 4.78 -15.95
N SER A 237 -6.81 4.26 -14.93
CA SER A 237 -5.81 3.21 -15.04
C SER A 237 -6.29 2.00 -14.22
N PRO A 238 -6.35 0.78 -14.78
CA PRO A 238 -6.13 0.39 -16.18
C PRO A 238 -7.10 1.05 -17.14
N LYS A 239 -6.73 1.16 -18.43
CA LYS A 239 -7.62 1.74 -19.43
C LYS A 239 -8.90 0.91 -19.57
N PRO A 240 -10.04 1.55 -19.85
CA PRO A 240 -11.29 0.86 -20.16
C PRO A 240 -11.13 -0.10 -21.35
N GLN A 241 -11.46 -1.37 -21.15
CA GLN A 241 -11.41 -2.39 -22.22
C GLN A 241 -12.71 -2.45 -23.03
N VAL A 242 -13.84 -2.07 -22.41
CA VAL A 242 -15.16 -2.10 -23.02
C VAL A 242 -15.65 -0.71 -23.42
N SER A 243 -16.39 -0.66 -24.52
CA SER A 243 -17.05 0.54 -25.01
C SER A 243 -18.29 0.91 -24.18
N ILE A 244 -18.74 2.16 -24.27
CA ILE A 244 -19.95 2.60 -23.56
C ILE A 244 -21.17 1.91 -24.19
N GLY A 245 -22.00 1.27 -23.37
CA GLY A 245 -23.19 0.54 -23.80
C GLY A 245 -22.96 -0.94 -24.09
N GLU A 246 -21.71 -1.40 -24.01
CA GLU A 246 -21.37 -2.81 -24.20
C GLU A 246 -21.98 -3.68 -23.09
N LYS A 247 -22.48 -4.86 -23.47
CA LYS A 247 -23.03 -5.82 -22.50
C LYS A 247 -21.89 -6.64 -21.90
N VAL A 248 -21.74 -6.56 -20.58
CA VAL A 248 -20.68 -7.19 -19.79
C VAL A 248 -21.25 -8.21 -18.80
#